data_AF-A0A5E8HHP3-F1
#
_entry.id   AF-A0A5E8HHP3-F1
#
_cell.length_a   1.000
_cell.length_b   1.000
_cell.length_c   1.000
_cell.angle_alpha   90.00
_cell.angle_beta   90.00
_cell.angle_gamma   90.00
#
_symmetry.space_group_name_H-M   'P 1'
#
loop_
_entity.id
_entity.type
_entity.pdbx_description
1 polymer ?
#
loop_
_entity_poly.entity_id
_entity_poly.type
_entity_poly.pdbx_seq_one_letter_code
_entity_poly.pdbx_strand_id
1 'polypeptide(L)'
;MDISGILYHVGTETLITNAYDLLPLDDTRIDIVEMIQRLPILIGRLTRVVYLNVKPLSENYFKFVFVYLPEYQEKWYDAVFFQGMLNGLAVLFELKEFKIRMTKTKLFGIHVSHKELGEEIQFGSDSNEYELEWKDDILYLSRSHLTKENVSSRHRVMVTSRSETELEEMSIVDVRDVVGKSRELAIENRDLEAAVEVLKSFKQELEKKQLSMAKDLRLAKNIQKGLIPEIIPDWNGIQFWTGFSPMQEVSGDYYDYFPYHTDKLGVAVCDVSGHGVPAAFITALSKMLFSNFKKPKPSETFKLINRELLDLVKQQGYTTCVYLLIHSDYKVVYSIAGHPRPILFRHRTGKAEICDGEGTFLGMFPDAGDTYRDLHIQLEPGDKLFLYTDGLTEAENDHGHAFGETKLMQLIEENANGTIQETVELIMNQHREFTMGTDSMDDITLLGLQLSPKLEDFRILQSKGDKVYQKKEYAEAAQYYREAHKILPRELNTQLAYGKALAYSGDYENASVMLESYNKFKTNHFKSHAILGYCYYQLGMFEKAELEWKKAYSINDSNLSNLYNLAQLYRKLNQKQKMKDVIDKMKHIEATYLHILPLEKKWKSLPDESI
;
A
#
# COMPACT_ATOMS: atom_id res chain seq x y z
N MET A 1 -16.60 -46.44 16.06
CA MET A 1 -17.21 -45.44 15.15
C MET A 1 -16.09 -44.67 14.49
N ASP A 2 -16.19 -44.36 13.21
CA ASP A 2 -15.26 -43.45 12.54
C ASP A 2 -15.72 -42.01 12.82
N ILE A 3 -14.98 -41.31 13.68
CA ILE A 3 -15.36 -39.98 14.20
C ILE A 3 -15.15 -38.90 13.12
N SER A 4 -14.24 -39.14 12.18
CA SER A 4 -13.93 -38.26 11.04
C SER A 4 -15.17 -38.00 10.18
N GLY A 5 -15.95 -39.06 9.89
CA GLY A 5 -17.17 -38.96 9.08
C GLY A 5 -18.32 -38.21 9.77
N ILE A 6 -18.39 -38.22 11.10
CA ILE A 6 -19.43 -37.52 11.87
C ILE A 6 -19.21 -36.00 11.81
N LEU A 7 -17.96 -35.54 11.91
CA LEU A 7 -17.63 -34.11 11.85
C LEU A 7 -17.82 -33.51 10.45
N TYR A 8 -17.54 -34.28 9.39
CA TYR A 8 -17.65 -33.80 8.01
C TYR A 8 -19.11 -33.53 7.59
N HIS A 9 -20.07 -34.35 8.05
CA HIS A 9 -21.49 -34.21 7.68
C HIS A 9 -22.25 -33.09 8.41
N VAL A 10 -21.65 -32.40 9.39
CA VAL A 10 -22.28 -31.24 10.07
C VAL A 10 -22.07 -29.92 9.31
N GLY A 11 -21.34 -29.94 8.18
CA GLY A 11 -21.33 -28.83 7.21
C GLY A 11 -20.60 -27.56 7.64
N THR A 12 -19.50 -27.68 8.38
CA THR A 12 -18.76 -26.53 8.95
C THR A 12 -17.28 -26.47 8.56
N GLU A 13 -16.95 -26.07 7.32
CA GLU A 13 -15.53 -25.76 6.97
C GLU A 13 -15.03 -24.42 7.56
N THR A 14 -15.91 -23.44 7.82
CA THR A 14 -15.51 -22.04 8.10
C THR A 14 -15.34 -21.67 9.58
N LEU A 15 -15.60 -22.58 10.51
CA LEU A 15 -15.45 -22.35 11.97
C LEU A 15 -14.45 -23.29 12.66
N ILE A 16 -13.82 -24.21 11.91
CA ILE A 16 -12.91 -25.25 12.44
C ILE A 16 -11.45 -24.85 12.18
N THR A 17 -11.01 -23.75 12.80
CA THR A 17 -9.58 -23.49 13.03
C THR A 17 -9.15 -23.77 14.47
N ASN A 18 -10.08 -23.67 15.44
CA ASN A 18 -9.78 -23.79 16.88
C ASN A 18 -10.31 -25.09 17.52
N ALA A 19 -10.71 -26.09 16.73
CA ALA A 19 -11.15 -27.39 17.29
C ALA A 19 -9.99 -28.20 17.90
N TYR A 20 -8.74 -27.91 17.50
CA TYR A 20 -7.53 -28.51 18.06
C TYR A 20 -7.38 -28.28 19.58
N ASP A 21 -7.98 -27.22 20.15
CA ASP A 21 -7.95 -26.95 21.59
C ASP A 21 -8.97 -27.77 22.41
N LEU A 22 -9.93 -28.45 21.77
CA LEU A 22 -11.09 -29.04 22.45
C LEU A 22 -11.04 -30.56 22.61
N LEU A 23 -10.27 -31.28 21.78
CA LEU A 23 -9.99 -32.70 21.93
C LEU A 23 -8.54 -32.98 21.45
N PRO A 24 -7.61 -33.39 22.34
CA PRO A 24 -6.26 -33.74 21.91
C PRO A 24 -6.31 -35.06 21.14
N LEU A 25 -6.23 -34.97 19.81
CA LEU A 25 -6.13 -36.12 18.90
C LEU A 25 -4.66 -36.46 18.61
N ASP A 26 -3.88 -36.66 19.67
CA ASP A 26 -2.61 -37.39 19.60
C ASP A 26 -2.78 -38.74 20.32
N ASP A 27 -2.70 -39.79 19.52
CA ASP A 27 -2.51 -41.21 19.82
C ASP A 27 -3.45 -41.95 20.83
N THR A 28 -4.23 -42.89 20.28
CA THR A 28 -4.73 -44.14 20.90
C THR A 28 -5.18 -44.15 22.38
N ARG A 29 -6.14 -43.29 22.75
CA ARG A 29 -7.37 -43.67 23.51
C ARG A 29 -8.28 -42.44 23.76
N ILE A 30 -9.38 -42.32 23.00
CA ILE A 30 -10.46 -41.38 23.33
C ILE A 30 -11.33 -42.04 24.39
N ASP A 31 -11.40 -41.42 25.57
CA ASP A 31 -12.36 -41.84 26.61
C ASP A 31 -13.78 -41.49 26.16
N ILE A 32 -14.61 -42.53 25.98
CA ILE A 32 -16.00 -42.39 25.56
C ILE A 32 -16.82 -41.61 26.60
N VAL A 33 -16.50 -41.71 27.89
CA VAL A 33 -17.17 -40.96 28.96
C VAL A 33 -16.87 -39.47 28.84
N GLU A 34 -15.62 -39.10 28.57
CA GLU A 34 -15.24 -37.70 28.37
C GLU A 34 -15.84 -37.11 27.07
N MET A 35 -15.89 -37.90 26.00
CA MET A 35 -16.56 -37.53 24.75
C MET A 35 -18.06 -37.28 24.96
N ILE A 36 -18.74 -38.17 25.69
CA ILE A 36 -20.17 -38.05 26.03
C ILE A 36 -20.44 -36.80 26.87
N GLN A 37 -19.54 -36.42 27.79
CA GLN A 37 -19.67 -35.20 28.58
C GLN A 37 -19.44 -33.91 27.76
N ARG A 38 -18.58 -33.95 26.73
CA ARG A 38 -18.30 -32.79 25.86
C ARG A 38 -19.30 -32.61 24.71
N LEU A 39 -19.99 -33.67 24.26
CA LEU A 39 -20.99 -33.62 23.17
C LEU A 39 -22.08 -32.52 23.33
N PRO A 40 -22.71 -32.34 24.52
CA PRO A 40 -23.64 -31.24 24.80
C PRO A 40 -23.13 -29.85 24.43
N ILE A 41 -21.86 -29.57 24.77
CA ILE A 41 -21.23 -28.26 24.60
C ILE A 41 -20.96 -27.99 23.11
N LEU A 42 -20.60 -29.03 22.36
CA LEU A 42 -20.39 -28.94 20.92
C LEU A 42 -21.72 -28.70 20.18
N ILE A 43 -22.75 -29.49 20.49
CA ILE A 43 -24.08 -29.39 19.85
C ILE A 43 -24.75 -28.05 20.16
N GLY A 44 -24.68 -27.58 21.41
CA GLY A 44 -25.23 -26.28 21.81
C GLY A 44 -24.49 -25.05 21.25
N ARG A 45 -23.27 -25.23 20.71
CA ARG A 45 -22.54 -24.19 19.96
C ARG A 45 -22.79 -24.25 18.45
N LEU A 46 -23.00 -25.44 17.90
CA LEU A 46 -23.19 -25.67 16.47
C LEU A 46 -24.64 -25.47 16.00
N THR A 47 -25.64 -25.77 16.84
CA THR A 47 -27.06 -25.54 16.52
C THR A 47 -27.66 -24.49 17.45
N ARG A 48 -28.40 -23.52 16.88
CA ARG A 48 -29.18 -22.54 17.66
C ARG A 48 -30.60 -23.03 18.00
N VAL A 49 -30.86 -24.33 17.84
CA VAL A 49 -32.23 -24.91 17.76
C VAL A 49 -32.45 -26.02 18.79
N VAL A 50 -31.44 -26.86 19.05
CA VAL A 50 -31.54 -28.02 19.94
C VAL A 50 -30.37 -28.06 20.92
N TYR A 51 -30.68 -28.30 22.20
CA TYR A 51 -29.69 -28.65 23.21
C TYR A 51 -29.74 -30.15 23.51
N LEU A 52 -28.59 -30.81 23.48
CA LEU A 52 -28.45 -32.15 24.04
C LEU A 52 -28.07 -32.03 25.52
N ASN A 53 -28.85 -32.65 26.41
CA ASN A 53 -28.55 -32.75 27.83
C ASN A 53 -28.32 -34.23 28.19
N VAL A 54 -27.15 -34.57 28.75
CA VAL A 54 -26.80 -35.95 29.09
C VAL A 54 -26.80 -36.13 30.60
N LYS A 55 -27.52 -37.13 31.07
CA LYS A 55 -27.60 -37.50 32.48
C LYS A 55 -26.98 -38.88 32.69
N PRO A 56 -25.86 -39.01 33.44
CA PRO A 56 -25.40 -40.32 33.87
C PRO A 56 -26.41 -40.94 34.83
N LEU A 57 -26.69 -42.23 34.67
CA LEU A 57 -27.54 -43.03 35.55
C LEU A 57 -26.71 -44.03 36.39
N SER A 58 -25.63 -44.56 35.81
CA SER A 58 -24.58 -45.32 36.51
C SER A 58 -23.28 -45.32 35.66
N GLU A 59 -22.21 -45.99 36.12
CA GLU A 59 -20.90 -45.99 35.43
C GLU A 59 -20.97 -46.38 33.94
N ASN A 60 -21.91 -47.26 33.56
CA ASN A 60 -22.07 -47.74 32.19
C ASN A 60 -23.41 -47.33 31.54
N TYR A 61 -24.23 -46.50 32.19
CA TYR A 61 -25.56 -46.11 31.70
C TYR A 61 -25.72 -44.59 31.64
N PHE A 62 -26.04 -44.08 30.45
CA PHE A 62 -26.23 -42.65 30.18
C PHE A 62 -27.57 -42.41 29.47
N LYS A 63 -28.32 -41.41 29.95
CA LYS A 63 -29.58 -40.97 29.35
C LYS A 63 -29.40 -39.66 28.59
N PHE A 64 -29.60 -39.72 27.28
CA PHE A 64 -29.51 -38.57 26.38
C PHE A 64 -30.90 -37.95 26.24
N VAL A 65 -31.02 -36.65 26.53
CA VAL A 65 -32.28 -35.90 26.54
C VAL A 65 -32.13 -34.67 25.65
N PHE A 66 -32.75 -34.70 24.48
CA PHE A 66 -32.75 -33.57 23.55
C PHE A 66 -33.88 -32.59 23.91
N VAL A 67 -33.54 -31.32 24.04
CA VAL A 67 -34.43 -30.23 24.45
C VAL A 67 -34.43 -29.16 23.37
N TYR A 68 -35.61 -28.86 22.84
CA TYR A 68 -35.80 -27.94 21.71
C TYR A 68 -36.16 -26.53 22.21
N LEU A 69 -35.63 -25.51 21.54
CA LEU A 69 -36.06 -24.13 21.80
C LEU A 69 -37.46 -23.87 21.20
N PRO A 70 -38.43 -23.28 21.94
CA PRO A 70 -39.80 -23.11 21.48
C PRO A 70 -39.94 -22.30 20.18
N GLU A 71 -39.02 -21.37 19.96
CA GLU A 71 -38.99 -20.40 18.86
C GLU A 71 -38.48 -20.97 17.51
N TYR A 72 -38.13 -22.25 17.45
CA TYR A 72 -37.63 -22.92 16.22
C TYR A 72 -38.38 -24.21 15.85
N GLN A 73 -39.59 -24.44 16.38
CA GLN A 73 -40.36 -25.68 16.23
C GLN A 73 -40.69 -26.07 14.78
N GLU A 74 -40.70 -25.13 13.83
CA GLU A 74 -40.99 -25.41 12.41
C GLU A 74 -39.84 -26.11 11.66
N LYS A 75 -38.64 -26.24 12.25
CA LYS A 75 -37.45 -26.86 11.63
C LYS A 75 -37.20 -28.32 12.04
N TRP A 76 -38.27 -29.06 12.33
CA TRP A 76 -38.21 -30.43 12.85
C TRP A 76 -37.53 -31.46 11.92
N TYR A 77 -37.47 -31.19 10.61
CA TYR A 77 -36.80 -32.05 9.62
C TYR A 77 -35.28 -32.14 9.84
N ASP A 78 -34.64 -31.06 10.33
CA ASP A 78 -33.21 -31.03 10.64
C ASP A 78 -32.89 -32.02 11.78
N ALA A 79 -33.82 -32.23 12.72
CA ALA A 79 -33.64 -33.16 13.84
C ALA A 79 -33.70 -34.64 13.39
N VAL A 80 -34.58 -34.96 12.44
CA VAL A 80 -34.67 -36.31 11.84
C VAL A 80 -33.39 -36.64 11.07
N PHE A 81 -32.86 -35.67 10.33
CA PHE A 81 -31.60 -35.80 9.60
C PHE A 81 -30.41 -36.00 10.57
N PHE A 82 -30.32 -35.19 11.62
CA PHE A 82 -29.24 -35.26 12.60
C PHE A 82 -29.27 -36.57 13.43
N GLN A 83 -30.46 -37.08 13.76
CA GLN A 83 -30.61 -38.37 14.45
C GLN A 83 -30.25 -39.56 13.53
N GLY A 84 -30.51 -39.47 12.23
CA GLY A 84 -30.02 -40.44 11.24
C GLY A 84 -28.49 -40.46 11.14
N MET A 85 -27.86 -39.28 11.18
CA MET A 85 -26.41 -39.11 11.13
C MET A 85 -25.70 -39.68 12.38
N LEU A 86 -26.26 -39.46 13.58
CA LEU A 86 -25.71 -40.01 14.84
C LEU A 86 -25.78 -41.55 14.92
N ASN A 87 -26.74 -42.16 14.23
CA ASN A 87 -26.91 -43.62 14.22
C ASN A 87 -26.04 -44.35 13.18
N GLY A 88 -25.27 -43.64 12.35
CA GLY A 88 -24.34 -44.24 11.38
C GLY A 88 -25.00 -45.11 10.30
N LEU A 89 -26.32 -44.93 10.08
CA LEU A 89 -27.16 -45.84 9.31
C LEU A 89 -27.79 -45.15 8.10
N ALA A 90 -27.00 -45.00 7.04
CA ALA A 90 -27.48 -44.57 5.73
C ALA A 90 -27.06 -45.58 4.66
N VAL A 91 -27.73 -46.74 4.60
CA VAL A 91 -27.89 -47.62 3.40
C VAL A 91 -28.73 -48.88 3.76
N LEU A 92 -29.70 -49.21 2.89
CA LEU A 92 -30.47 -50.48 2.74
C LEU A 92 -31.64 -50.88 3.70
N PHE A 93 -32.86 -50.67 3.16
CA PHE A 93 -34.10 -51.49 3.24
C PHE A 93 -35.13 -51.40 4.40
N GLU A 94 -36.35 -51.05 3.97
CA GLU A 94 -37.71 -51.50 4.35
C GLU A 94 -38.07 -51.74 5.84
N LEU A 95 -38.94 -50.88 6.38
CA LEU A 95 -39.72 -51.11 7.60
C LEU A 95 -41.21 -51.27 7.28
N LYS A 96 -41.79 -52.37 7.76
CA LYS A 96 -43.19 -52.76 7.55
C LYS A 96 -44.05 -52.32 8.73
N GLU A 97 -44.80 -51.24 8.51
CA GLU A 97 -45.79 -50.64 9.43
C GLU A 97 -45.29 -50.02 10.74
N PHE A 98 -46.02 -49.01 11.25
CA PHE A 98 -45.83 -48.44 12.59
C PHE A 98 -47.10 -47.78 13.19
N LYS A 99 -47.55 -48.17 14.40
CA LYS A 99 -48.73 -47.57 15.08
C LYS A 99 -48.37 -46.55 16.17
N ILE A 100 -48.30 -45.26 15.84
CA ILE A 100 -48.37 -44.17 16.82
C ILE A 100 -49.84 -43.87 17.21
N ARG A 101 -50.09 -43.40 18.44
CA ARG A 101 -51.29 -42.65 18.87
C ARG A 101 -50.94 -41.85 20.14
N MET A 102 -51.15 -40.53 20.19
CA MET A 102 -50.82 -39.72 21.39
C MET A 102 -52.03 -39.35 22.26
N THR A 103 -51.89 -39.33 23.60
CA THR A 103 -52.95 -38.87 24.54
C THR A 103 -52.37 -38.14 25.76
N LYS A 104 -52.70 -36.89 26.13
CA LYS A 104 -53.40 -35.72 25.52
C LYS A 104 -52.73 -34.47 26.14
N THR A 105 -52.38 -33.36 25.48
CA THR A 105 -52.76 -32.66 24.22
C THR A 105 -51.72 -32.80 23.08
N LYS A 106 -52.11 -32.54 21.82
CA LYS A 106 -51.84 -33.50 20.71
C LYS A 106 -51.58 -32.92 19.31
N LEU A 107 -50.61 -33.51 18.61
CA LEU A 107 -50.93 -34.26 17.39
C LEU A 107 -51.10 -35.73 17.78
N PHE A 108 -52.24 -36.36 17.45
CA PHE A 108 -52.35 -37.82 17.55
C PHE A 108 -51.47 -38.43 16.45
N GLY A 109 -50.44 -39.18 16.84
CA GLY A 109 -49.54 -39.78 15.86
C GLY A 109 -50.20 -40.75 14.87
N ILE A 110 -49.45 -41.01 13.79
CA ILE A 110 -49.73 -41.90 12.65
C ILE A 110 -50.03 -43.34 13.08
N HIS A 111 -51.28 -43.80 12.91
CA HIS A 111 -51.76 -45.08 13.46
C HIS A 111 -51.78 -46.21 12.38
N VAL A 112 -50.64 -46.85 12.00
CA VAL A 112 -50.60 -48.12 11.19
C VAL A 112 -50.70 -49.44 12.01
N SER A 113 -51.75 -50.26 11.86
CA SER A 113 -51.96 -51.49 12.67
C SER A 113 -51.55 -52.78 11.97
N HIS A 114 -50.56 -53.46 12.56
CA HIS A 114 -50.43 -54.90 12.41
C HIS A 114 -51.66 -55.59 13.00
N LYS A 115 -52.20 -56.57 12.27
CA LYS A 115 -53.46 -57.24 12.62
C LYS A 115 -53.28 -58.61 13.29
N GLU A 116 -52.05 -59.02 13.59
CA GLU A 116 -51.71 -60.39 14.03
C GLU A 116 -50.69 -60.42 15.20
N LEU A 117 -50.97 -59.71 16.29
CA LEU A 117 -50.30 -59.91 17.59
C LEU A 117 -51.37 -60.13 18.67
N GLY A 118 -51.22 -61.21 19.44
CA GLY A 118 -52.24 -61.76 20.33
C GLY A 118 -52.52 -60.94 21.61
N GLU A 119 -53.56 -61.34 22.34
CA GLU A 119 -54.26 -60.51 23.35
C GLU A 119 -53.51 -60.23 24.67
N GLU A 120 -52.23 -60.62 24.82
CA GLU A 120 -51.45 -60.38 26.05
C GLU A 120 -50.25 -59.44 25.83
N ILE A 121 -50.54 -58.15 25.67
CA ILE A 121 -49.56 -57.08 25.93
C ILE A 121 -50.19 -56.04 26.85
N GLN A 122 -49.80 -56.04 28.12
CA GLN A 122 -50.11 -54.95 29.06
C GLN A 122 -49.07 -53.84 28.91
N PHE A 123 -49.53 -52.62 28.58
CA PHE A 123 -48.69 -51.43 28.59
C PHE A 123 -48.76 -50.75 29.95
N GLY A 124 -47.62 -50.66 30.64
CA GLY A 124 -47.45 -49.84 31.83
C GLY A 124 -47.51 -48.34 31.50
N SER A 125 -47.81 -47.52 32.51
CA SER A 125 -48.05 -46.08 32.39
C SER A 125 -46.78 -45.25 32.12
N ASP A 126 -46.91 -44.29 31.20
CA ASP A 126 -46.26 -42.98 31.20
C ASP A 126 -44.72 -42.88 31.23
N SER A 127 -44.02 -43.32 30.18
CA SER A 127 -42.70 -42.74 29.83
C SER A 127 -42.30 -42.88 28.35
N ASN A 128 -41.55 -41.89 27.84
CA ASN A 128 -40.81 -41.98 26.57
C ASN A 128 -39.36 -42.38 26.88
N GLU A 129 -39.12 -43.67 27.13
CA GLU A 129 -37.81 -44.18 27.51
C GLU A 129 -37.41 -45.37 26.62
N TYR A 130 -36.20 -45.30 26.08
CA TYR A 130 -35.54 -46.42 25.40
C TYR A 130 -34.36 -46.86 26.25
N GLU A 131 -34.38 -48.12 26.67
CA GLU A 131 -33.32 -48.73 27.45
C GLU A 131 -32.40 -49.54 26.52
N LEU A 132 -31.10 -49.27 26.60
CA LEU A 132 -30.05 -49.96 25.86
C LEU A 132 -29.34 -50.89 26.84
N GLU A 133 -29.53 -52.20 26.68
CA GLU A 133 -28.90 -53.22 27.52
C GLU A 133 -27.79 -53.91 26.72
N TRP A 134 -26.54 -53.80 27.16
CA TRP A 134 -25.47 -54.70 26.71
C TRP A 134 -25.57 -56.01 27.50
N LYS A 135 -25.61 -57.14 26.80
CA LYS A 135 -25.33 -58.45 27.37
C LYS A 135 -24.22 -59.10 26.57
N ASP A 136 -23.15 -59.44 27.27
CA ASP A 136 -21.88 -59.85 26.69
C ASP A 136 -21.45 -58.82 25.62
N ASP A 137 -21.03 -59.26 24.43
CA ASP A 137 -20.63 -58.39 23.31
C ASP A 137 -21.80 -58.01 22.36
N ILE A 138 -23.06 -58.01 22.82
CA ILE A 138 -24.22 -57.63 21.99
C ILE A 138 -25.10 -56.57 22.68
N LEU A 139 -25.41 -55.52 21.92
CA LEU A 139 -26.28 -54.41 22.31
C LEU A 139 -27.74 -54.69 21.92
N TYR A 140 -28.63 -54.73 22.90
CA TYR A 140 -30.05 -54.99 22.70
C TYR A 140 -30.89 -53.72 22.78
N LEU A 141 -31.83 -53.58 21.84
CA LEU A 141 -32.87 -52.56 21.81
C LEU A 141 -34.23 -53.27 21.64
N SER A 142 -35.06 -53.31 22.69
CA SER A 142 -36.45 -53.83 22.72
C SER A 142 -36.73 -55.12 21.90
N ARG A 143 -36.49 -56.28 22.55
CA ARG A 143 -36.65 -57.68 22.08
C ARG A 143 -37.68 -57.97 20.94
N SER A 144 -37.22 -58.18 19.68
CA SER A 144 -37.96 -58.89 18.59
C SER A 144 -37.05 -59.20 17.36
N HIS A 145 -37.49 -60.04 16.38
CA HIS A 145 -36.69 -60.47 15.19
C HIS A 145 -37.53 -60.85 13.93
N LEU A 146 -36.95 -60.76 12.71
CA LEU A 146 -37.63 -61.01 11.41
C LEU A 146 -36.63 -61.44 10.28
N THR A 147 -37.11 -62.10 9.20
CA THR A 147 -36.27 -62.69 8.12
C THR A 147 -36.63 -62.26 6.68
N LYS A 148 -35.78 -62.63 5.71
CA LYS A 148 -35.61 -61.97 4.39
C LYS A 148 -36.68 -62.24 3.32
N GLU A 149 -37.45 -63.33 3.42
CA GLU A 149 -38.43 -63.70 2.38
C GLU A 149 -39.70 -62.86 2.39
N ASN A 150 -40.00 -62.17 3.49
CA ASN A 150 -41.23 -61.38 3.64
C ASN A 150 -41.21 -60.04 2.85
N VAL A 151 -40.11 -59.70 2.16
CA VAL A 151 -39.78 -58.36 1.60
C VAL A 151 -40.19 -58.25 0.12
N SER A 152 -41.49 -58.37 -0.20
CA SER A 152 -41.95 -58.20 -1.59
C SER A 152 -43.38 -57.65 -1.74
N SER A 153 -43.59 -56.37 -1.41
CA SER A 153 -44.77 -55.63 -1.89
C SER A 153 -44.51 -54.12 -2.00
N ARG A 154 -45.27 -53.43 -2.86
CA ARG A 154 -45.12 -51.99 -3.12
C ARG A 154 -45.61 -51.17 -1.92
N HIS A 155 -44.68 -50.55 -1.19
CA HIS A 155 -45.01 -49.59 -0.15
C HIS A 155 -45.26 -48.20 -0.76
N ARG A 156 -46.44 -47.63 -0.48
CA ARG A 156 -46.78 -46.23 -0.76
C ARG A 156 -46.88 -45.48 0.56
N VAL A 157 -46.33 -44.28 0.64
CA VAL A 157 -46.44 -43.45 1.85
C VAL A 157 -47.55 -42.43 1.65
N MET A 158 -48.44 -42.35 2.64
CA MET A 158 -49.59 -41.44 2.63
C MET A 158 -49.24 -40.20 3.46
N VAL A 159 -49.33 -39.02 2.86
CA VAL A 159 -49.12 -37.75 3.53
C VAL A 159 -50.42 -36.96 3.46
N THR A 160 -50.96 -36.63 4.63
CA THR A 160 -52.12 -35.74 4.79
C THR A 160 -51.71 -34.50 5.56
N SER A 161 -51.96 -33.34 4.95
CA SER A 161 -51.95 -32.05 5.62
C SER A 161 -53.38 -31.71 6.06
N ARG A 162 -53.54 -31.04 7.21
CA ARG A 162 -54.85 -30.56 7.66
C ARG A 162 -54.73 -29.16 8.24
N SER A 163 -55.34 -28.20 7.56
CA SER A 163 -55.65 -26.87 8.09
C SER A 163 -56.97 -26.92 8.88
N GLU A 164 -57.19 -25.98 9.81
CA GLU A 164 -58.36 -26.00 10.71
C GLU A 164 -59.71 -25.83 9.99
N THR A 165 -59.73 -25.41 8.72
CA THR A 165 -60.96 -24.96 8.03
C THR A 165 -61.38 -25.75 6.79
N GLU A 166 -60.54 -26.62 6.20
CA GLU A 166 -60.91 -27.40 5.00
C GLU A 166 -60.51 -28.89 5.06
N LEU A 167 -61.19 -29.70 4.24
CA LEU A 167 -61.10 -31.16 4.24
C LEU A 167 -59.84 -31.70 3.54
N GLU A 168 -59.24 -32.71 4.18
CA GLU A 168 -58.02 -33.44 3.84
C GLU A 168 -57.70 -33.57 2.33
N GLU A 169 -56.67 -32.87 1.86
CA GLU A 169 -56.07 -33.15 0.55
C GLU A 169 -55.06 -34.31 0.71
N MET A 170 -55.40 -35.46 0.13
CA MET A 170 -54.63 -36.71 0.27
C MET A 170 -53.57 -36.85 -0.82
N SER A 171 -52.29 -36.76 -0.43
CA SER A 171 -51.16 -37.02 -1.32
C SER A 171 -50.57 -38.41 -1.08
N ILE A 172 -50.49 -39.23 -2.13
CA ILE A 172 -49.90 -40.56 -2.10
C ILE A 172 -48.60 -40.51 -2.90
N VAL A 173 -47.46 -40.69 -2.22
CA VAL A 173 -46.12 -40.65 -2.83
C VAL A 173 -45.54 -42.06 -2.89
N ASP A 174 -45.01 -42.47 -4.04
CA ASP A 174 -44.31 -43.75 -4.16
C ASP A 174 -42.90 -43.62 -3.54
N VAL A 175 -42.46 -44.64 -2.81
CA VAL A 175 -41.11 -44.67 -2.23
C VAL A 175 -40.04 -44.57 -3.32
N ARG A 176 -40.36 -45.00 -4.56
CA ARG A 176 -39.49 -44.80 -5.73
C ARG A 176 -39.27 -43.33 -6.08
N ASP A 177 -40.26 -42.47 -5.90
CA ASP A 177 -40.16 -41.04 -6.21
C ASP A 177 -39.26 -40.34 -5.18
N VAL A 178 -39.38 -40.72 -3.90
CA VAL A 178 -38.49 -40.23 -2.82
C VAL A 178 -37.04 -40.69 -3.03
N VAL A 179 -36.82 -41.95 -3.39
CA VAL A 179 -35.48 -42.48 -3.72
C VAL A 179 -34.93 -41.85 -5.01
N GLY A 180 -35.79 -41.54 -5.98
CA GLY A 180 -35.45 -40.77 -7.17
C GLY A 180 -34.96 -39.37 -6.81
N LYS A 181 -35.77 -38.59 -6.07
CA LYS A 181 -35.43 -37.22 -5.65
C LYS A 181 -34.21 -37.17 -4.73
N SER A 182 -34.01 -38.17 -3.88
CA SER A 182 -32.79 -38.29 -3.06
C SER A 182 -31.53 -38.55 -3.91
N ARG A 183 -31.64 -39.33 -4.99
CA ARG A 183 -30.53 -39.52 -5.96
C ARG A 183 -30.27 -38.26 -6.78
N GLU A 184 -31.31 -37.54 -7.19
CA GLU A 184 -31.18 -36.24 -7.85
C GLU A 184 -30.45 -35.24 -6.94
N LEU A 185 -30.90 -35.08 -5.68
CA LEU A 185 -30.24 -34.20 -4.70
C LEU A 185 -28.79 -34.61 -4.40
N ALA A 186 -28.46 -35.91 -4.42
CA ALA A 186 -27.08 -36.38 -4.26
C ALA A 186 -26.20 -36.05 -5.48
N ILE A 187 -26.78 -35.96 -6.68
CA ILE A 187 -26.09 -35.50 -7.89
C ILE A 187 -25.93 -33.96 -7.83
N GLU A 188 -27.01 -33.23 -7.52
CA GLU A 188 -27.00 -31.77 -7.36
C GLU A 188 -25.99 -31.31 -6.30
N ASN A 189 -25.90 -31.99 -5.15
CA ASN A 189 -24.90 -31.70 -4.12
C ASN A 189 -23.45 -31.96 -4.61
N ARG A 190 -23.22 -33.05 -5.35
CA ARG A 190 -21.90 -33.36 -5.91
C ARG A 190 -21.48 -32.33 -6.97
N ASP A 191 -22.43 -31.87 -7.79
CA ASP A 191 -22.19 -30.83 -8.78
C ASP A 191 -21.95 -29.47 -8.09
N LEU A 192 -22.61 -29.20 -6.96
CA LEU A 192 -22.37 -28.02 -6.11
C LEU A 192 -20.99 -28.07 -5.44
N GLU A 193 -20.58 -29.22 -4.90
CA GLU A 193 -19.22 -29.43 -4.36
C GLU A 193 -18.15 -29.20 -5.42
N ALA A 194 -18.34 -29.73 -6.63
CA ALA A 194 -17.46 -29.49 -7.76
C ALA A 194 -17.41 -28.01 -8.16
N ALA A 195 -18.55 -27.31 -8.17
CA ALA A 195 -18.62 -25.87 -8.43
C ALA A 195 -17.91 -25.04 -7.34
N VAL A 196 -18.04 -25.43 -6.07
CA VAL A 196 -17.32 -24.79 -4.95
C VAL A 196 -15.81 -24.97 -5.08
N GLU A 197 -15.33 -26.16 -5.46
CA GLU A 197 -13.89 -26.39 -5.65
C GLU A 197 -13.34 -25.61 -6.86
N VAL A 198 -14.10 -25.53 -7.96
CA VAL A 198 -13.76 -24.68 -9.10
C VAL A 198 -13.70 -23.20 -8.68
N LEU A 199 -14.66 -22.70 -7.91
CA LEU A 199 -14.65 -21.33 -7.37
C LEU A 199 -13.48 -21.08 -6.40
N LYS A 200 -13.13 -22.03 -5.53
CA LYS A 200 -11.93 -21.99 -4.68
C LYS A 200 -10.67 -21.85 -5.55
N SER A 201 -10.55 -22.64 -6.62
CA SER A 201 -9.40 -22.58 -7.53
C SER A 201 -9.29 -21.25 -8.30
N PHE A 202 -10.41 -20.72 -8.83
CA PHE A 202 -10.44 -19.41 -9.50
C PHE A 202 -10.11 -18.28 -8.54
N LYS A 203 -10.60 -18.33 -7.29
CA LYS A 203 -10.23 -17.35 -6.25
C LYS A 203 -8.73 -17.37 -5.99
N GLN A 204 -8.11 -18.54 -5.82
CA GLN A 204 -6.66 -18.65 -5.63
C GLN A 204 -5.85 -18.14 -6.85
N GLU A 205 -6.34 -18.38 -8.07
CA GLU A 205 -5.68 -17.85 -9.28
C GLU A 205 -5.79 -16.33 -9.35
N LEU A 206 -6.95 -15.77 -9.01
CA LEU A 206 -7.19 -14.32 -8.93
C LEU A 206 -6.30 -13.66 -7.87
N GLU A 207 -6.21 -14.23 -6.67
CA GLU A 207 -5.33 -13.76 -5.59
C GLU A 207 -3.85 -13.79 -6.02
N LYS A 208 -3.40 -14.85 -6.70
CA LYS A 208 -2.04 -14.93 -7.27
C LYS A 208 -1.78 -13.84 -8.32
N LYS A 209 -2.75 -13.58 -9.22
CA LYS A 209 -2.65 -12.51 -10.22
C LYS A 209 -2.61 -11.13 -9.58
N GLN A 210 -3.50 -10.85 -8.62
CA GLN A 210 -3.51 -9.60 -7.86
C GLN A 210 -2.18 -9.38 -7.12
N LEU A 211 -1.62 -10.41 -6.47
CA LEU A 211 -0.33 -10.33 -5.80
C LEU A 211 0.83 -10.05 -6.76
N SER A 212 0.78 -10.58 -7.99
CA SER A 212 1.77 -10.25 -9.03
C SER A 212 1.64 -8.80 -9.47
N MET A 213 0.43 -8.36 -9.84
CA MET A 213 0.16 -6.98 -10.27
C MET A 213 0.54 -5.96 -9.18
N ALA A 214 0.29 -6.27 -7.91
CA ALA A 214 0.69 -5.42 -6.78
C ALA A 214 2.22 -5.31 -6.63
N LYS A 215 2.99 -6.35 -6.98
CA LYS A 215 4.47 -6.26 -7.02
C LYS A 215 4.95 -5.38 -8.17
N ASP A 216 4.35 -5.53 -9.35
CA ASP A 216 4.71 -4.76 -10.54
C ASP A 216 4.37 -3.27 -10.36
N LEU A 217 3.22 -2.94 -9.76
CA LEU A 217 2.84 -1.57 -9.38
C LEU A 217 3.80 -0.97 -8.34
N ARG A 218 4.22 -1.73 -7.33
CA ARG A 218 5.24 -1.27 -6.36
C ARG A 218 6.60 -1.04 -7.00
N LEU A 219 6.98 -1.82 -8.01
CA LEU A 219 8.20 -1.57 -8.77
C LEU A 219 8.08 -0.27 -9.58
N ALA A 220 6.95 -0.07 -10.29
CA ALA A 220 6.66 1.17 -11.01
C ALA A 220 6.68 2.41 -10.09
N LYS A 221 6.08 2.31 -8.90
CA LYS A 221 6.13 3.35 -7.85
C LYS A 221 7.56 3.72 -7.47
N ASN A 222 8.41 2.72 -7.23
CA ASN A 222 9.80 2.96 -6.84
C ASN A 222 10.60 3.65 -7.96
N ILE A 223 10.31 3.32 -9.22
CA ILE A 223 10.89 3.99 -10.40
C ILE A 223 10.40 5.44 -10.46
N GLN A 224 9.09 5.68 -10.38
CA GLN A 224 8.50 7.02 -10.45
C GLN A 224 8.93 7.91 -9.28
N LYS A 225 9.06 7.37 -8.06
CA LYS A 225 9.62 8.10 -6.92
C LYS A 225 11.05 8.59 -7.21
N GLY A 226 11.84 7.84 -7.99
CA GLY A 226 13.15 8.27 -8.47
C GLY A 226 13.12 9.35 -9.57
N LEU A 227 11.96 9.60 -10.20
CA LEU A 227 11.77 10.67 -11.17
C LEU A 227 11.36 11.98 -10.50
N ILE A 228 10.50 11.96 -9.49
CA ILE A 228 10.05 13.18 -8.79
C ILE A 228 11.14 13.66 -7.82
N PRO A 229 11.58 14.93 -7.84
CA PRO A 229 12.62 15.40 -6.94
C PRO A 229 12.09 15.48 -5.50
N GLU A 230 12.72 14.77 -4.55
CA GLU A 230 12.32 14.80 -3.13
C GLU A 230 12.39 16.21 -2.51
N ILE A 231 13.32 17.06 -2.99
CA ILE A 231 13.48 18.46 -2.58
C ILE A 231 13.92 19.28 -3.79
N ILE A 232 13.32 20.47 -3.97
CA ILE A 232 13.81 21.51 -4.88
C ILE A 232 14.79 22.41 -4.09
N PRO A 233 16.03 22.65 -4.58
CA PRO A 233 16.97 23.54 -3.92
C PRO A 233 16.56 25.01 -4.06
N ASP A 234 16.95 25.86 -3.10
CA ASP A 234 16.71 27.30 -3.22
C ASP A 234 17.57 27.85 -4.37
N TRP A 235 17.00 28.75 -5.17
CA TRP A 235 17.66 29.31 -6.36
C TRP A 235 17.63 30.83 -6.35
N ASN A 236 18.81 31.45 -6.27
CA ASN A 236 18.99 32.91 -6.34
C ASN A 236 18.15 33.71 -5.32
N GLY A 237 17.76 33.11 -4.19
CA GLY A 237 16.85 33.73 -3.21
C GLY A 237 15.40 33.32 -3.30
N ILE A 238 15.02 32.53 -4.29
CA ILE A 238 13.71 31.87 -4.36
C ILE A 238 13.77 30.57 -3.57
N GLN A 239 12.87 30.45 -2.60
CA GLN A 239 12.68 29.27 -1.77
C GLN A 239 11.52 28.45 -2.33
N PHE A 240 11.65 27.12 -2.32
CA PHE A 240 10.65 26.21 -2.89
C PHE A 240 10.12 25.21 -1.85
N TRP A 241 8.82 24.93 -1.89
CA TRP A 241 8.19 23.86 -1.13
C TRP A 241 7.08 23.19 -1.92
N THR A 242 6.88 21.90 -1.69
CA THR A 242 5.92 21.07 -2.43
C THR A 242 5.09 20.21 -1.50
N GLY A 243 3.77 20.27 -1.67
CA GLY A 243 2.82 19.25 -1.23
C GLY A 243 2.58 18.29 -2.39
N PHE A 244 2.74 16.99 -2.15
CA PHE A 244 2.52 15.97 -3.17
C PHE A 244 1.85 14.76 -2.51
N SER A 245 0.64 14.42 -2.96
CA SER A 245 -0.18 13.34 -2.41
C SER A 245 -0.83 12.56 -3.56
N PRO A 246 -0.22 11.47 -4.03
CA PRO A 246 -0.78 10.67 -5.11
C PRO A 246 -1.94 9.80 -4.64
N MET A 247 -2.95 9.64 -5.50
CA MET A 247 -4.16 8.84 -5.32
C MET A 247 -3.87 7.33 -5.28
N GLN A 248 -2.93 6.88 -6.13
CA GLN A 248 -2.59 5.47 -6.32
C GLN A 248 -1.10 5.21 -5.98
N GLU A 249 -0.66 3.95 -6.16
CA GLU A 249 0.76 3.61 -6.05
C GLU A 249 1.61 4.37 -7.09
N VAL A 250 1.00 4.81 -8.20
CA VAL A 250 1.66 5.49 -9.32
C VAL A 250 0.76 6.61 -9.83
N SER A 251 1.33 7.79 -10.06
CA SER A 251 0.66 9.08 -10.27
C SER A 251 0.73 9.55 -11.73
N GLY A 252 -0.26 10.33 -12.20
CA GLY A 252 -0.15 11.13 -13.43
C GLY A 252 0.68 12.39 -13.21
N ASP A 253 0.40 13.08 -12.10
CA ASP A 253 1.08 14.28 -11.63
C ASP A 253 2.61 14.16 -11.57
N TYR A 254 3.28 15.24 -11.97
CA TYR A 254 4.65 15.50 -11.54
C TYR A 254 5.00 16.98 -11.56
N TYR A 255 6.05 17.30 -10.81
CA TYR A 255 6.74 18.57 -10.88
C TYR A 255 8.24 18.36 -11.06
N ASP A 256 8.93 19.35 -11.63
CA ASP A 256 10.37 19.31 -11.78
C ASP A 256 10.99 20.70 -11.96
N TYR A 257 12.32 20.78 -11.77
CA TYR A 257 13.10 21.97 -12.02
C TYR A 257 14.24 21.68 -13.02
N PHE A 258 14.31 22.51 -14.06
CA PHE A 258 15.22 22.35 -15.18
C PHE A 258 16.21 23.52 -15.18
N PRO A 259 17.47 23.35 -14.74
CA PRO A 259 18.45 24.44 -14.79
C PRO A 259 18.82 24.77 -16.25
N TYR A 260 18.74 26.05 -16.61
CA TYR A 260 19.14 26.60 -17.91
C TYR A 260 20.43 27.39 -17.71
N HIS A 261 21.55 26.80 -18.13
CA HIS A 261 22.90 27.36 -17.91
C HIS A 261 23.08 27.79 -16.43
N THR A 262 23.52 29.02 -16.18
CA THR A 262 23.75 29.57 -14.83
C THR A 262 22.77 30.69 -14.44
N ASP A 263 21.97 31.19 -15.39
CA ASP A 263 21.19 32.43 -15.24
C ASP A 263 19.67 32.21 -15.18
N LYS A 264 19.18 31.00 -15.49
CA LYS A 264 17.74 30.70 -15.54
C LYS A 264 17.38 29.34 -14.93
N LEU A 265 16.16 29.26 -14.42
CA LEU A 265 15.55 28.04 -13.89
C LEU A 265 14.18 27.81 -14.54
N GLY A 266 14.04 26.71 -15.27
CA GLY A 266 12.73 26.20 -15.66
C GLY A 266 12.06 25.51 -14.47
N VAL A 267 10.76 25.69 -14.26
CA VAL A 267 9.96 24.95 -13.26
C VAL A 267 8.67 24.52 -13.92
N ALA A 268 8.33 23.23 -13.85
CA ALA A 268 7.08 22.68 -14.36
C ALA A 268 6.26 22.05 -13.25
N VAL A 269 4.93 22.21 -13.34
CA VAL A 269 3.95 21.31 -12.74
C VAL A 269 3.05 20.85 -13.87
N CYS A 270 2.93 19.54 -14.04
CA CYS A 270 2.12 18.94 -15.08
C CYS A 270 1.30 17.78 -14.50
N ASP A 271 0.11 17.59 -15.03
CA ASP A 271 -0.76 16.43 -14.80
C ASP A 271 -0.89 15.64 -16.13
N VAL A 272 -1.11 14.34 -16.04
CA VAL A 272 -1.24 13.43 -17.18
C VAL A 272 -2.57 12.72 -17.12
N SER A 273 -3.36 12.83 -18.18
CA SER A 273 -4.71 12.27 -18.27
C SER A 273 -4.75 10.76 -17.97
N GLY A 274 -5.60 10.38 -17.01
CA GLY A 274 -5.77 8.99 -16.58
C GLY A 274 -4.80 8.59 -15.47
N HIS A 275 -4.86 7.34 -15.01
CA HIS A 275 -4.16 6.93 -13.79
C HIS A 275 -3.32 5.66 -13.96
N GLY A 276 -2.45 5.40 -12.99
CA GLY A 276 -1.62 4.19 -12.93
C GLY A 276 -0.50 4.13 -13.98
N VAL A 277 -0.17 2.93 -14.43
CA VAL A 277 1.04 2.65 -15.23
C VAL A 277 1.10 3.43 -16.57
N PRO A 278 0.03 3.55 -17.38
CA PRO A 278 0.09 4.29 -18.64
C PRO A 278 0.39 5.79 -18.44
N ALA A 279 -0.25 6.43 -17.45
CA ALA A 279 -0.01 7.83 -17.12
C ALA A 279 1.47 8.04 -16.72
N ALA A 280 1.99 7.19 -15.83
CA ALA A 280 3.38 7.21 -15.39
C ALA A 280 4.43 7.15 -16.52
N PHE A 281 4.15 6.39 -17.58
CA PHE A 281 5.03 6.35 -18.75
C PHE A 281 5.03 7.69 -19.50
N ILE A 282 3.87 8.34 -19.65
CA ILE A 282 3.76 9.67 -20.25
C ILE A 282 4.42 10.72 -19.33
N THR A 283 4.24 10.65 -18.01
CA THR A 283 4.96 11.46 -17.00
C THR A 283 6.48 11.39 -17.22
N ALA A 284 7.03 10.18 -17.35
CA ALA A 284 8.46 9.96 -17.57
C ALA A 284 8.95 10.49 -18.93
N LEU A 285 8.18 10.28 -20.00
CA LEU A 285 8.48 10.81 -21.34
C LEU A 285 8.45 12.34 -21.33
N SER A 286 7.39 12.95 -20.83
CA SER A 286 7.20 14.40 -20.78
C SER A 286 8.35 15.08 -20.01
N LYS A 287 8.68 14.58 -18.80
CA LYS A 287 9.84 15.03 -18.01
C LYS A 287 11.15 14.99 -18.80
N MET A 288 11.40 13.90 -19.55
CA MET A 288 12.58 13.78 -20.41
C MET A 288 12.58 14.83 -21.54
N LEU A 289 11.42 15.10 -22.17
CA LEU A 289 11.29 16.11 -23.22
C LEU A 289 11.53 17.53 -22.68
N PHE A 290 11.03 17.90 -21.49
CA PHE A 290 11.36 19.17 -20.83
C PHE A 290 12.86 19.32 -20.54
N SER A 291 13.53 18.24 -20.12
CA SER A 291 14.97 18.24 -19.88
C SER A 291 15.79 18.47 -21.17
N ASN A 292 15.30 17.97 -22.30
CA ASN A 292 15.96 18.09 -23.60
C ASN A 292 15.63 19.40 -24.34
N PHE A 293 14.38 19.88 -24.28
CA PHE A 293 13.92 21.05 -25.04
C PHE A 293 14.00 22.35 -24.27
N LYS A 294 15.25 22.78 -24.04
CA LYS A 294 15.55 24.06 -23.40
C LYS A 294 15.44 25.22 -24.40
N LYS A 295 14.29 25.92 -24.44
CA LYS A 295 14.06 27.08 -25.32
C LYS A 295 13.98 28.41 -24.56
N PRO A 296 14.32 29.55 -25.18
CA PRO A 296 14.27 30.86 -24.52
C PRO A 296 12.87 31.29 -24.04
N LYS A 297 11.81 30.59 -24.49
CA LYS A 297 10.41 30.85 -24.21
C LYS A 297 9.67 29.55 -23.86
N PRO A 298 8.87 29.51 -22.77
CA PRO A 298 7.99 28.40 -22.44
C PRO A 298 7.10 27.93 -23.60
N SER A 299 6.49 28.85 -24.36
CA SER A 299 5.62 28.53 -25.50
C SER A 299 6.35 27.75 -26.61
N GLU A 300 7.64 28.03 -26.85
CA GLU A 300 8.47 27.32 -27.83
C GLU A 300 8.86 25.91 -27.33
N THR A 301 9.08 25.75 -26.03
CA THR A 301 9.27 24.43 -25.40
C THR A 301 7.98 23.60 -25.53
N PHE A 302 6.81 24.16 -25.20
CA PHE A 302 5.52 23.48 -25.37
C PHE A 302 5.23 23.07 -26.83
N LYS A 303 5.52 23.94 -27.80
CA LYS A 303 5.40 23.60 -29.24
C LYS A 303 6.17 22.35 -29.63
N LEU A 304 7.39 22.16 -29.11
CA LEU A 304 8.19 20.97 -29.36
C LEU A 304 7.68 19.74 -28.58
N ILE A 305 7.37 19.91 -27.30
CA ILE A 305 6.86 18.82 -26.46
C ILE A 305 5.54 18.27 -27.01
N ASN A 306 4.61 19.15 -27.43
CA ASN A 306 3.35 18.75 -28.04
C ASN A 306 3.57 17.83 -29.25
N ARG A 307 4.49 18.20 -30.15
CA ARG A 307 4.80 17.41 -31.35
C ARG A 307 5.39 16.04 -31.01
N GLU A 308 6.41 15.98 -30.16
CA GLU A 308 7.01 14.69 -29.81
C GLU A 308 6.04 13.80 -29.00
N LEU A 309 5.20 14.37 -28.12
CA LEU A 309 4.18 13.60 -27.41
C LEU A 309 3.10 13.06 -28.35
N LEU A 310 2.67 13.82 -29.37
CA LEU A 310 1.77 13.32 -30.41
C LEU A 310 2.35 12.08 -31.12
N ASP A 311 3.62 12.15 -31.54
CA ASP A 311 4.29 11.06 -32.26
C ASP A 311 4.54 9.83 -31.37
N LEU A 312 4.87 10.04 -30.09
CA LEU A 312 5.18 8.98 -29.11
C LEU A 312 3.93 8.32 -28.51
N VAL A 313 2.94 9.12 -28.10
CA VAL A 313 1.76 8.69 -27.34
C VAL A 313 0.55 8.41 -28.24
N LYS A 314 0.53 8.93 -29.47
CA LYS A 314 -0.50 8.65 -30.50
C LYS A 314 -1.93 8.86 -29.98
N GLN A 315 -2.15 9.97 -29.28
CA GLN A 315 -3.44 10.38 -28.71
C GLN A 315 -4.05 9.38 -27.70
N GLN A 316 -3.26 8.45 -27.14
CA GLN A 316 -3.70 7.56 -26.05
C GLN A 316 -3.65 8.22 -24.66
N GLY A 317 -3.31 9.50 -24.60
CA GLY A 317 -3.26 10.34 -23.40
C GLY A 317 -2.72 11.73 -23.74
N TYR A 318 -2.91 12.67 -22.83
CA TYR A 318 -2.45 14.05 -22.95
C TYR A 318 -1.87 14.53 -21.61
N THR A 319 -1.22 15.69 -21.63
CA THR A 319 -0.58 16.28 -20.45
C THR A 319 -1.05 17.73 -20.30
N THR A 320 -1.69 18.04 -19.17
CA THR A 320 -1.90 19.42 -18.74
C THR A 320 -0.58 19.91 -18.14
N CYS A 321 -0.15 21.15 -18.41
CA CYS A 321 1.04 21.68 -17.74
C CYS A 321 1.10 23.20 -17.62
N VAL A 322 1.65 23.70 -16.52
CA VAL A 322 2.19 25.06 -16.41
C VAL A 322 3.72 25.02 -16.36
N TYR A 323 4.35 25.84 -17.19
CA TYR A 323 5.80 25.91 -17.27
C TYR A 323 6.32 27.34 -17.11
N LEU A 324 7.11 27.54 -16.06
CA LEU A 324 7.82 28.77 -15.75
C LEU A 324 9.26 28.70 -16.28
N LEU A 325 9.77 29.82 -16.77
CA LEU A 325 11.18 30.11 -16.97
C LEU A 325 11.53 31.35 -16.14
N ILE A 326 12.20 31.12 -15.02
CA ILE A 326 12.60 32.15 -14.05
C ILE A 326 13.99 32.67 -14.41
N HIS A 327 14.14 33.98 -14.52
CA HIS A 327 15.38 34.68 -14.81
C HIS A 327 16.08 35.17 -13.53
N SER A 328 17.38 35.46 -13.63
CA SER A 328 18.22 35.93 -12.51
C SER A 328 17.85 37.31 -11.96
N ASP A 329 17.06 38.09 -12.71
CA ASP A 329 16.45 39.37 -12.33
C ASP A 329 15.03 39.20 -11.72
N TYR A 330 14.63 37.96 -11.43
CA TYR A 330 13.31 37.58 -10.90
C TYR A 330 12.12 37.82 -11.84
N LYS A 331 12.39 38.06 -13.13
CA LYS A 331 11.37 37.95 -14.16
C LYS A 331 11.02 36.48 -14.38
N VAL A 332 9.75 36.14 -14.18
CA VAL A 332 9.16 34.86 -14.56
C VAL A 332 8.47 35.03 -15.90
N VAL A 333 8.88 34.25 -16.90
CA VAL A 333 8.11 34.05 -18.14
C VAL A 333 7.40 32.71 -18.03
N TYR A 334 6.12 32.61 -18.36
CA TYR A 334 5.39 31.35 -18.25
C TYR A 334 4.41 31.12 -19.40
N SER A 335 4.07 29.85 -19.64
CA SER A 335 2.99 29.44 -20.53
C SER A 335 2.16 28.35 -19.84
N ILE A 336 0.89 28.28 -20.21
CA ILE A 336 -0.07 27.28 -19.72
C ILE A 336 -0.52 26.40 -20.89
N ALA A 337 -0.74 25.11 -20.63
CA ALA A 337 -1.25 24.12 -21.56
C ALA A 337 -2.36 23.32 -20.85
N GLY A 338 -3.57 23.88 -20.82
CA GLY A 338 -4.77 23.26 -20.24
C GLY A 338 -4.72 22.98 -18.74
N HIS A 339 -3.85 23.67 -18.00
CA HIS A 339 -3.59 23.44 -16.57
C HIS A 339 -4.18 24.56 -15.72
N PRO A 340 -4.46 24.35 -14.42
CA PRO A 340 -4.86 25.43 -13.51
C PRO A 340 -3.89 26.62 -13.53
N ARG A 341 -4.44 27.81 -13.35
CA ARG A 341 -3.70 29.08 -13.48
C ARG A 341 -2.93 29.36 -12.18
N PRO A 342 -1.65 29.78 -12.24
CA PRO A 342 -0.87 30.09 -11.06
C PRO A 342 -1.53 31.14 -10.16
N ILE A 343 -1.45 30.98 -8.84
CA ILE A 343 -1.87 32.01 -7.90
C ILE A 343 -0.64 32.79 -7.43
N LEU A 344 -0.64 34.10 -7.66
CA LEU A 344 0.41 35.03 -7.25
C LEU A 344 -0.04 35.79 -6.01
N PHE A 345 0.71 35.68 -4.93
CA PHE A 345 0.52 36.49 -3.73
C PHE A 345 1.53 37.62 -3.71
N ARG A 346 1.01 38.86 -3.65
CA ARG A 346 1.77 40.10 -3.58
C ARG A 346 2.00 40.52 -2.14
N HIS A 347 3.23 40.43 -1.68
CA HIS A 347 3.57 40.75 -0.28
C HIS A 347 3.30 42.22 0.06
N ARG A 348 3.54 43.13 -0.89
CA ARG A 348 3.28 44.58 -0.74
C ARG A 348 1.81 44.92 -0.47
N THR A 349 0.86 44.16 -1.00
CA THR A 349 -0.59 44.42 -0.86
C THR A 349 -1.28 43.45 0.09
N GLY A 350 -0.64 42.33 0.43
CA GLY A 350 -1.26 41.25 1.20
C GLY A 350 -2.37 40.53 0.44
N LYS A 351 -2.31 40.51 -0.90
CA LYS A 351 -3.38 39.97 -1.76
C LYS A 351 -2.91 38.89 -2.72
N ALA A 352 -3.76 37.89 -2.90
CA ALA A 352 -3.62 36.85 -3.91
C ALA A 352 -4.37 37.25 -5.18
N GLU A 353 -3.80 36.96 -6.34
CA GLU A 353 -4.39 37.14 -7.67
C GLU A 353 -4.16 35.87 -8.51
N ILE A 354 -5.17 35.45 -9.28
CA ILE A 354 -5.01 34.37 -10.26
C ILE A 354 -4.35 34.97 -11.50
N CYS A 355 -3.25 34.37 -11.94
CA CYS A 355 -2.52 34.80 -13.12
C CYS A 355 -3.31 34.55 -14.41
N ASP A 356 -3.17 35.44 -15.38
CA ASP A 356 -3.72 35.23 -16.73
C ASP A 356 -3.03 34.06 -17.46
N GLY A 357 -3.73 33.46 -18.43
CA GLY A 357 -3.13 32.50 -19.34
C GLY A 357 -4.06 31.35 -19.70
N GLU A 358 -3.94 30.90 -20.94
CA GLU A 358 -4.72 29.81 -21.53
C GLU A 358 -3.83 29.04 -22.53
N GLY A 359 -4.24 27.84 -22.88
CA GLY A 359 -3.61 26.99 -23.90
C GLY A 359 -4.23 25.59 -23.90
N THR A 360 -4.05 24.83 -24.96
CA THR A 360 -4.59 23.47 -25.10
C THR A 360 -3.63 22.41 -24.54
N PHE A 361 -4.15 21.26 -24.08
CA PHE A 361 -3.35 20.14 -23.57
C PHE A 361 -2.23 19.70 -24.53
N LEU A 362 -1.08 19.32 -23.98
CA LEU A 362 0.06 18.77 -24.73
C LEU A 362 -0.24 17.33 -25.19
N GLY A 363 0.15 16.99 -26.42
CA GLY A 363 0.10 15.62 -26.95
C GLY A 363 -1.23 15.20 -27.58
N MET A 364 -2.26 16.07 -27.54
CA MET A 364 -3.61 15.75 -28.05
C MET A 364 -3.85 16.24 -29.48
N PHE A 365 -3.56 17.52 -29.78
CA PHE A 365 -3.90 18.15 -31.05
C PHE A 365 -2.65 18.69 -31.79
N PRO A 366 -2.48 18.43 -33.10
CA PRO A 366 -1.34 18.91 -33.88
C PRO A 366 -1.16 20.44 -33.88
N ASP A 367 -2.26 21.18 -33.86
CA ASP A 367 -2.35 22.63 -33.89
C ASP A 367 -2.36 23.29 -32.50
N ALA A 368 -2.35 22.51 -31.41
CA ALA A 368 -2.26 23.04 -30.03
C ALA A 368 -1.07 23.99 -29.83
N GLY A 369 0.00 23.81 -30.63
CA GLY A 369 1.14 24.72 -30.71
C GLY A 369 0.76 26.20 -30.84
N ASP A 370 -0.27 26.54 -31.62
CA ASP A 370 -0.65 27.94 -31.87
C ASP A 370 -1.45 28.58 -30.74
N THR A 371 -1.86 27.78 -29.74
CA THR A 371 -2.57 28.26 -28.55
C THR A 371 -1.63 28.80 -27.47
N TYR A 372 -0.38 28.32 -27.41
CA TYR A 372 0.56 28.66 -26.34
C TYR A 372 1.04 30.12 -26.40
N ARG A 373 0.90 30.82 -25.27
CA ARG A 373 1.26 32.24 -25.08
C ARG A 373 2.27 32.37 -23.95
N ASP A 374 3.30 33.19 -24.15
CA ASP A 374 4.21 33.58 -23.07
C ASP A 374 3.66 34.80 -22.32
N LEU A 375 3.38 34.63 -21.02
CA LEU A 375 3.01 35.70 -20.10
C LEU A 375 4.18 36.01 -19.15
N HIS A 376 4.09 37.11 -18.40
CA HIS A 376 5.21 37.63 -17.61
C HIS A 376 4.78 38.09 -16.21
N ILE A 377 5.54 37.72 -15.19
CA ILE A 377 5.45 38.24 -13.82
C ILE A 377 6.83 38.77 -13.43
N GLN A 378 6.88 39.93 -12.79
CA GLN A 378 8.05 40.36 -12.03
C GLN A 378 7.78 40.04 -10.55
N LEU A 379 8.62 39.21 -9.93
CA LEU A 379 8.55 38.95 -8.49
C LEU A 379 9.27 40.06 -7.73
N GLU A 380 8.66 40.54 -6.64
CA GLU A 380 9.27 41.42 -5.64
C GLU A 380 9.62 40.62 -4.36
N PRO A 381 10.61 41.04 -3.54
CA PRO A 381 10.94 40.34 -2.30
C PRO A 381 9.73 40.18 -1.36
N GLY A 382 9.49 38.94 -0.94
CA GLY A 382 8.33 38.53 -0.15
C GLY A 382 7.22 37.87 -0.98
N ASP A 383 7.11 38.16 -2.28
CA ASP A 383 6.06 37.59 -3.15
C ASP A 383 6.14 36.05 -3.20
N LYS A 384 4.97 35.41 -3.25
CA LYS A 384 4.81 33.96 -3.37
C LYS A 384 4.06 33.62 -4.65
N LEU A 385 4.43 32.54 -5.34
CA LEU A 385 3.71 32.02 -6.51
C LEU A 385 3.41 30.54 -6.27
N PHE A 386 2.18 30.13 -6.53
CA PHE A 386 1.70 28.76 -6.34
C PHE A 386 1.26 28.16 -7.67
N LEU A 387 1.75 26.96 -7.95
CA LEU A 387 1.37 26.10 -9.07
C LEU A 387 0.69 24.86 -8.48
N TYR A 388 -0.43 24.43 -9.03
CA TYR A 388 -1.22 23.34 -8.45
C TYR A 388 -2.00 22.58 -9.53
N THR A 389 -2.31 21.32 -9.24
CA THR A 389 -3.21 20.49 -10.06
C THR A 389 -4.66 20.65 -9.60
N ASP A 390 -5.58 20.37 -10.51
CA ASP A 390 -7.03 20.45 -10.32
C ASP A 390 -7.51 19.54 -9.19
N GLY A 391 -6.88 18.38 -9.00
CA GLY A 391 -7.10 17.52 -7.83
C GLY A 391 -6.98 18.20 -6.46
N LEU A 392 -6.31 19.36 -6.34
CA LEU A 392 -6.33 20.20 -5.12
C LEU A 392 -7.62 21.02 -4.96
N THR A 393 -8.18 21.51 -6.07
CA THR A 393 -9.30 22.46 -6.08
C THR A 393 -10.65 21.82 -6.34
N GLU A 394 -10.69 20.71 -7.08
CA GLU A 394 -11.90 19.96 -7.40
C GLU A 394 -12.25 18.92 -6.32
N ALA A 395 -11.34 18.61 -5.40
CA ALA A 395 -11.59 17.68 -4.31
C ALA A 395 -12.80 18.09 -3.45
N GLU A 396 -13.76 17.17 -3.33
CA GLU A 396 -15.02 17.39 -2.63
C GLU A 396 -14.98 16.93 -1.17
N ASN A 397 -15.76 17.62 -0.32
CA ASN A 397 -16.11 17.15 1.02
C ASN A 397 -17.31 16.18 1.00
N ASP A 398 -17.67 15.67 2.18
CA ASP A 398 -18.81 14.79 2.43
C ASP A 398 -20.19 15.37 2.01
N HIS A 399 -20.26 16.68 1.75
CA HIS A 399 -21.45 17.38 1.26
C HIS A 399 -21.43 17.62 -0.27
N GLY A 400 -20.41 17.16 -1.00
CA GLY A 400 -20.26 17.38 -2.45
C GLY A 400 -19.86 18.82 -2.81
N HIS A 401 -19.24 19.57 -1.89
CA HIS A 401 -18.67 20.89 -2.18
C HIS A 401 -17.17 20.76 -2.44
N ALA A 402 -16.72 21.25 -3.60
CA ALA A 402 -15.30 21.32 -3.96
C ALA A 402 -14.52 22.31 -3.07
N PHE A 403 -13.22 22.07 -2.88
CA PHE A 403 -12.33 22.93 -2.07
C PHE A 403 -12.21 24.35 -2.65
N GLY A 404 -12.02 24.45 -3.97
CA GLY A 404 -12.10 25.68 -4.77
C GLY A 404 -10.94 26.67 -4.66
N GLU A 405 -10.67 27.38 -5.77
CA GLU A 405 -9.64 28.43 -5.87
C GLU A 405 -9.84 29.55 -4.83
N THR A 406 -11.09 29.95 -4.54
CA THR A 406 -11.40 31.02 -3.57
C THR A 406 -10.88 30.71 -2.17
N LYS A 407 -11.03 29.47 -1.70
CA LYS A 407 -10.56 29.03 -0.39
C LYS A 407 -9.03 28.92 -0.36
N LEU A 408 -8.44 28.43 -1.45
CA LEU A 408 -6.99 28.40 -1.63
C LEU A 408 -6.37 29.80 -1.54
N MET A 409 -6.95 30.78 -2.24
CA MET A 409 -6.52 32.19 -2.16
C MET A 409 -6.68 32.77 -0.75
N GLN A 410 -7.79 32.47 -0.05
CA GLN A 410 -8.01 32.92 1.32
C GLN A 410 -6.91 32.38 2.27
N LEU A 411 -6.60 31.09 2.22
CA LEU A 411 -5.54 30.49 3.06
C LEU A 411 -4.15 31.08 2.78
N ILE A 412 -3.88 31.43 1.52
CA ILE A 412 -2.63 32.11 1.12
C ILE A 412 -2.55 33.52 1.72
N GLU A 413 -3.65 34.28 1.70
CA GLU A 413 -3.73 35.62 2.29
C GLU A 413 -3.66 35.59 3.82
N GLU A 414 -4.37 34.66 4.48
CA GLU A 414 -4.33 34.48 5.93
C GLU A 414 -2.92 34.14 6.44
N ASN A 415 -2.16 33.36 5.66
CA ASN A 415 -0.75 33.06 5.95
C ASN A 415 0.26 33.95 5.21
N ALA A 416 -0.11 35.21 4.93
CA ALA A 416 0.74 36.21 4.26
C ALA A 416 2.18 36.26 4.79
N ASN A 417 2.35 36.27 6.12
CA ASN A 417 3.65 36.42 6.79
C ASN A 417 4.42 35.11 7.02
N GLY A 418 3.77 33.95 6.82
CA GLY A 418 4.45 32.65 6.95
C GLY A 418 5.43 32.40 5.79
N THR A 419 6.38 31.51 6.03
CA THR A 419 7.26 30.97 4.98
C THR A 419 6.47 30.17 3.94
N ILE A 420 7.09 29.92 2.78
CA ILE A 420 6.49 29.07 1.75
C ILE A 420 6.21 27.64 2.24
N GLN A 421 7.07 27.10 3.12
CA GLN A 421 6.85 25.81 3.78
C GLN A 421 5.57 25.83 4.62
N GLU A 422 5.48 26.75 5.59
CA GLU A 422 4.32 26.85 6.48
C GLU A 422 3.02 27.09 5.70
N THR A 423 3.10 27.83 4.58
CA THR A 423 1.93 28.10 3.72
C THR A 423 1.45 26.84 3.00
N VAL A 424 2.35 26.09 2.37
CA VAL A 424 1.99 24.85 1.67
C VAL A 424 1.56 23.76 2.65
N GLU A 425 2.23 23.61 3.80
CA GLU A 425 1.85 22.66 4.85
C GLU A 425 0.46 23.00 5.44
N LEU A 426 0.16 24.28 5.68
CA LEU A 426 -1.17 24.72 6.10
C LEU A 426 -2.25 24.33 5.08
N ILE A 427 -2.03 24.61 3.80
CA ILE A 427 -3.00 24.30 2.73
C ILE A 427 -3.22 22.78 2.64
N MET A 428 -2.16 21.97 2.64
CA MET A 428 -2.28 20.51 2.59
C MET A 428 -2.94 19.90 3.84
N ASN A 429 -2.82 20.54 5.00
CA ASN A 429 -3.55 20.15 6.22
C ASN A 429 -5.03 20.51 6.11
N GLN A 430 -5.35 21.76 5.75
CA GLN A 430 -6.72 22.23 5.56
C GLN A 430 -7.47 21.51 4.44
N HIS A 431 -6.75 21.04 3.42
CA HIS A 431 -7.28 20.15 2.39
C HIS A 431 -7.68 18.79 2.98
N ARG A 432 -6.76 18.12 3.69
CA ARG A 432 -7.04 16.80 4.32
C ARG A 432 -8.14 16.84 5.37
N GLU A 433 -8.28 17.94 6.10
CA GLU A 433 -9.40 18.16 7.03
C GLU A 433 -10.72 18.36 6.28
N PHE A 434 -10.71 19.03 5.13
CA PHE A 434 -11.90 19.28 4.31
C PHE A 434 -12.40 18.04 3.57
N THR A 435 -11.50 17.21 3.06
CA THR A 435 -11.82 15.93 2.38
C THR A 435 -11.90 14.76 3.37
N MET A 436 -12.09 15.02 4.67
CA MET A 436 -12.12 13.95 5.67
C MET A 436 -13.42 13.15 5.52
N GLY A 437 -13.29 11.86 5.17
CA GLY A 437 -14.43 10.97 4.95
C GLY A 437 -14.85 10.80 3.49
N THR A 438 -14.17 11.48 2.55
CA THR A 438 -14.24 11.18 1.11
C THR A 438 -13.03 10.36 0.67
N ASP A 439 -13.20 9.52 -0.35
CA ASP A 439 -12.07 8.85 -1.01
C ASP A 439 -11.31 9.86 -1.88
N SER A 440 -9.98 9.75 -1.96
CA SER A 440 -9.18 10.61 -2.86
C SER A 440 -9.54 10.28 -4.30
N MET A 441 -10.12 11.24 -5.02
CA MET A 441 -10.57 11.06 -6.40
C MET A 441 -9.48 11.28 -7.44
N ASP A 442 -8.44 12.05 -7.10
CA ASP A 442 -7.31 12.33 -7.99
C ASP A 442 -5.99 12.55 -7.22
N ASP A 443 -4.89 12.70 -7.97
CA ASP A 443 -3.57 13.11 -7.49
C ASP A 443 -3.57 14.60 -7.08
N ILE A 444 -2.75 14.96 -6.09
CA ILE A 444 -2.65 16.33 -5.59
C ILE A 444 -1.20 16.81 -5.62
N THR A 445 -0.94 17.86 -6.39
CA THR A 445 0.32 18.60 -6.42
C THR A 445 0.08 20.07 -6.08
N LEU A 446 0.89 20.59 -5.16
CA LEU A 446 0.97 22.01 -4.81
C LEU A 446 2.43 22.43 -4.68
N LEU A 447 2.96 23.14 -5.67
CA LEU A 447 4.31 23.72 -5.64
C LEU A 447 4.20 25.22 -5.32
N GLY A 448 4.69 25.58 -4.14
CA GLY A 448 4.89 26.97 -3.74
C GLY A 448 6.34 27.41 -3.97
N LEU A 449 6.52 28.62 -4.51
CA LEU A 449 7.79 29.33 -4.50
C LEU A 449 7.64 30.71 -3.86
N GLN A 450 8.69 31.20 -3.20
CA GLN A 450 8.72 32.53 -2.57
C GLN A 450 10.05 33.20 -2.79
N LEU A 451 10.06 34.44 -3.29
CA LEU A 451 11.27 35.26 -3.28
C LEU A 451 11.51 35.75 -1.84
N SER A 452 12.65 35.41 -1.24
CA SER A 452 12.88 35.67 0.18
C SER A 452 12.77 37.17 0.51
N PRO A 453 11.97 37.58 1.53
CA PRO A 453 11.88 38.98 1.94
C PRO A 453 13.20 39.51 2.52
N LYS A 454 14.14 38.62 2.90
CA LYS A 454 15.48 38.95 3.41
C LYS A 454 16.58 38.74 2.36
N LEU A 455 16.24 38.84 1.08
CA LEU A 455 17.17 38.66 -0.05
C LEU A 455 18.44 39.53 0.06
N GLU A 456 18.28 40.80 0.43
CA GLU A 456 19.42 41.73 0.48
C GLU A 456 20.33 41.45 1.70
N ASP A 457 19.75 41.11 2.86
CA ASP A 457 20.51 40.64 4.02
C ASP A 457 21.35 39.40 3.67
N PHE A 458 20.75 38.43 2.96
CA PHE A 458 21.45 37.24 2.47
C PHE A 458 22.63 37.61 1.57
N ARG A 459 22.44 38.50 0.58
CA ARG A 459 23.51 38.95 -0.33
C ARG A 459 24.64 39.65 0.42
N ILE A 460 24.31 40.49 1.39
CA ILE A 460 25.30 41.19 2.24
C ILE A 460 26.10 40.17 3.08
N LEU A 461 25.44 39.20 3.69
CA LEU A 461 26.08 38.15 4.49
C LEU A 461 26.98 37.24 3.62
N GLN A 462 26.50 36.80 2.46
CA GLN A 462 27.27 35.99 1.52
C GLN A 462 28.53 36.76 1.04
N SER A 463 28.38 38.03 0.64
CA SER A 463 29.52 38.88 0.22
C SER A 463 30.54 39.11 1.33
N LYS A 464 30.11 39.24 2.60
CA LYS A 464 31.02 39.32 3.75
C LYS A 464 31.76 37.99 3.96
N GLY A 465 31.04 36.87 3.95
CA GLY A 465 31.61 35.52 4.03
C GLY A 465 32.70 35.29 2.98
N ASP A 466 32.42 35.61 1.72
CA ASP A 466 33.36 35.43 0.61
C ASP A 466 34.65 36.26 0.78
N LYS A 467 34.53 37.52 1.20
CA LYS A 467 35.68 38.42 1.44
C LYS A 467 36.59 37.91 2.56
N VAL A 468 35.99 37.39 3.64
CA VAL A 468 36.70 36.83 4.80
C VAL A 468 37.31 35.47 4.46
N TYR A 469 36.59 34.64 3.70
CA TYR A 469 37.08 33.36 3.19
C TYR A 469 38.32 33.53 2.29
N GLN A 470 38.34 34.55 1.42
CA GLN A 470 39.50 34.86 0.57
C GLN A 470 40.77 35.23 1.37
N LYS A 471 40.61 35.83 2.56
CA LYS A 471 41.71 36.09 3.51
C LYS A 471 42.17 34.85 4.28
N LYS A 472 41.48 33.71 4.11
CA LYS A 472 41.67 32.44 4.86
C LYS A 472 41.25 32.52 6.34
N GLU A 473 40.42 33.50 6.70
CA GLU A 473 39.83 33.67 8.02
C GLU A 473 38.61 32.74 8.19
N TYR A 474 38.79 31.43 7.97
CA TYR A 474 37.69 30.49 7.72
C TYR A 474 36.66 30.38 8.86
N ALA A 475 37.07 30.53 10.12
CA ALA A 475 36.17 30.49 11.27
C ALA A 475 35.19 31.69 11.29
N GLU A 476 35.64 32.88 10.88
CA GLU A 476 34.77 34.06 10.76
C GLU A 476 33.91 33.96 9.49
N ALA A 477 34.46 33.48 8.37
CA ALA A 477 33.68 33.21 7.16
C ALA A 477 32.52 32.25 7.42
N ALA A 478 32.76 31.19 8.21
CA ALA A 478 31.73 30.23 8.62
C ALA A 478 30.59 30.89 9.44
N GLN A 479 30.85 31.95 10.21
CA GLN A 479 29.79 32.69 10.92
C GLN A 479 28.88 33.44 9.93
N TYR A 480 29.45 34.16 8.96
CA TYR A 480 28.64 34.86 7.94
C TYR A 480 27.84 33.87 7.08
N TYR A 481 28.44 32.76 6.67
CA TYR A 481 27.72 31.74 5.91
C TYR A 481 26.65 31.02 6.74
N ARG A 482 26.84 30.84 8.07
CA ARG A 482 25.81 30.31 8.97
C ARG A 482 24.57 31.21 8.99
N GLU A 483 24.74 32.53 9.13
CA GLU A 483 23.61 33.47 9.13
C GLU A 483 22.95 33.57 7.75
N ALA A 484 23.72 33.53 6.66
CA ALA A 484 23.16 33.45 5.30
C ALA A 484 22.33 32.15 5.09
N HIS A 485 22.84 31.01 5.56
CA HIS A 485 22.18 29.71 5.47
C HIS A 485 20.89 29.63 6.31
N LYS A 486 20.74 30.43 7.38
CA LYS A 486 19.44 30.57 8.07
C LYS A 486 18.37 31.25 7.22
N ILE A 487 18.77 32.13 6.28
CA ILE A 487 17.83 32.82 5.39
C ILE A 487 17.44 31.92 4.22
N LEU A 488 18.42 31.23 3.61
CA LEU A 488 18.21 30.28 2.51
C LEU A 488 18.86 28.91 2.82
N PRO A 489 18.16 28.02 3.54
CA PRO A 489 18.72 26.74 3.98
C PRO A 489 19.03 25.75 2.85
N ARG A 490 18.46 25.92 1.65
CA ARG A 490 18.67 25.02 0.51
C ARG A 490 19.47 25.68 -0.62
N GLU A 491 20.08 26.85 -0.40
CA GLU A 491 20.94 27.49 -1.40
C GLU A 491 22.30 26.80 -1.44
N LEU A 492 22.52 26.03 -2.51
CA LEU A 492 23.60 25.05 -2.59
C LEU A 492 24.99 25.68 -2.59
N ASN A 493 25.18 26.90 -3.11
CA ASN A 493 26.50 27.53 -3.15
C ASN A 493 26.94 27.99 -1.76
N THR A 494 26.03 28.62 -1.00
CA THR A 494 26.23 29.02 0.40
C THR A 494 26.45 27.80 1.28
N GLN A 495 25.67 26.74 1.10
CA GLN A 495 25.84 25.49 1.83
C GLN A 495 27.22 24.86 1.58
N LEU A 496 27.67 24.84 0.32
CA LEU A 496 29.02 24.36 -0.03
C LEU A 496 30.12 25.27 0.53
N ALA A 497 29.95 26.59 0.50
CA ALA A 497 30.90 27.55 1.04
C ALA A 497 30.99 27.44 2.58
N TYR A 498 29.86 27.27 3.25
CA TYR A 498 29.77 27.03 4.69
C TYR A 498 30.47 25.72 5.08
N GLY A 499 30.12 24.60 4.43
CA GLY A 499 30.76 23.31 4.67
C GLY A 499 32.28 23.31 4.44
N LYS A 500 32.76 24.04 3.43
CA LYS A 500 34.20 24.28 3.21
C LYS A 500 34.83 25.11 4.33
N ALA A 501 34.19 26.22 4.73
CA ALA A 501 34.71 27.10 5.77
C ALA A 501 34.83 26.35 7.11
N LEU A 502 33.81 25.58 7.49
CA LEU A 502 33.84 24.69 8.65
C LEU A 502 34.97 23.64 8.57
N ALA A 503 35.12 22.97 7.42
CA ALA A 503 36.18 21.97 7.23
C ALA A 503 37.58 22.59 7.35
N TYR A 504 37.78 23.80 6.82
CA TYR A 504 39.07 24.50 6.92
C TYR A 504 39.31 25.21 8.26
N SER A 505 38.27 25.46 9.07
CA SER A 505 38.40 25.88 10.47
C SER A 505 38.54 24.72 11.46
N GLY A 506 38.41 23.47 11.01
CA GLY A 506 38.54 22.26 11.82
C GLY A 506 37.25 21.75 12.47
N ASP A 507 36.08 22.33 12.14
CA ASP A 507 34.76 21.86 12.59
C ASP A 507 34.25 20.76 11.64
N TYR A 508 34.87 19.59 11.72
CA TYR A 508 34.61 18.48 10.81
C TYR A 508 33.22 17.86 10.97
N GLU A 509 32.63 17.94 12.16
CA GLU A 509 31.30 17.43 12.46
C GLU A 509 30.23 18.22 11.71
N ASN A 510 30.16 19.55 11.93
CA ASN A 510 29.21 20.39 11.20
C ASN A 510 29.52 20.45 9.70
N ALA A 511 30.81 20.43 9.32
CA ALA A 511 31.19 20.35 7.90
C ALA A 511 30.64 19.09 7.22
N SER A 512 30.70 17.93 7.89
CA SER A 512 30.20 16.68 7.33
C SER A 512 28.70 16.73 7.04
N VAL A 513 27.89 17.23 7.99
CA VAL A 513 26.43 17.38 7.84
C VAL A 513 26.08 18.31 6.67
N MET A 514 26.78 19.46 6.55
CA MET A 514 26.56 20.42 5.46
C MET A 514 26.92 19.82 4.10
N LEU A 515 28.05 19.13 3.99
CA LEU A 515 28.54 18.53 2.75
C LEU A 515 27.75 17.27 2.34
N GLU A 516 27.29 16.46 3.28
CA GLU A 516 26.37 15.34 3.00
C GLU A 516 25.06 15.85 2.40
N SER A 517 24.46 16.86 3.04
CA SER A 517 23.21 17.46 2.56
C SER A 517 23.40 18.10 1.16
N TYR A 518 24.52 18.79 0.90
CA TYR A 518 24.84 19.31 -0.43
C TYR A 518 25.02 18.20 -1.48
N ASN A 519 25.69 17.10 -1.12
CA ASN A 519 25.95 15.97 -2.02
C ASN A 519 24.68 15.22 -2.43
N LYS A 520 23.57 15.33 -1.68
CA LYS A 520 22.26 14.82 -2.13
C LYS A 520 21.79 15.47 -3.44
N PHE A 521 22.02 16.78 -3.59
CA PHE A 521 21.65 17.55 -4.78
C PHE A 521 22.74 17.56 -5.87
N LYS A 522 24.02 17.40 -5.48
CA LYS A 522 25.19 17.51 -6.37
C LYS A 522 26.11 16.30 -6.26
N THR A 523 25.53 15.12 -6.50
CA THR A 523 26.17 13.79 -6.47
C THR A 523 27.44 13.65 -7.33
N ASN A 524 27.60 14.47 -8.37
CA ASN A 524 28.75 14.47 -9.26
C ASN A 524 29.76 15.62 -8.97
N HIS A 525 29.78 16.18 -7.75
CA HIS A 525 30.68 17.28 -7.40
C HIS A 525 31.93 16.79 -6.63
N PHE A 526 32.96 16.35 -7.38
CA PHE A 526 34.15 15.68 -6.82
C PHE A 526 34.84 16.43 -5.66
N LYS A 527 34.90 17.78 -5.71
CA LYS A 527 35.54 18.57 -4.65
C LYS A 527 34.80 18.50 -3.31
N SER A 528 33.49 18.28 -3.33
CA SER A 528 32.69 18.14 -2.09
C SER A 528 32.94 16.77 -1.46
N HIS A 529 32.82 15.69 -2.25
CA HIS A 529 33.19 14.33 -1.83
C HIS A 529 34.64 14.24 -1.30
N ALA A 530 35.58 14.95 -1.93
CA ALA A 530 36.98 15.00 -1.48
C ALA A 530 37.14 15.62 -0.07
N ILE A 531 36.41 16.69 0.22
CA ILE A 531 36.45 17.39 1.52
C ILE A 531 35.63 16.61 2.56
N LEU A 532 34.49 16.03 2.19
CA LEU A 532 33.69 15.19 3.08
C LEU A 532 34.47 13.94 3.52
N GLY A 533 35.18 13.27 2.60
CA GLY A 533 36.08 12.16 2.93
C GLY A 533 37.21 12.58 3.89
N TYR A 534 37.73 13.81 3.76
CA TYR A 534 38.70 14.36 4.72
C TYR A 534 38.08 14.63 6.09
N CYS A 535 36.87 15.19 6.17
CA CYS A 535 36.15 15.36 7.44
C CYS A 535 35.95 14.01 8.13
N TYR A 536 35.49 12.98 7.41
CA TYR A 536 35.34 11.64 7.95
C TYR A 536 36.65 10.99 8.41
N TYR A 537 37.75 11.23 7.70
CA TYR A 537 39.07 10.76 8.13
C TYR A 537 39.52 11.38 9.47
N GLN A 538 39.23 12.67 9.68
CA GLN A 538 39.53 13.37 10.93
C GLN A 538 38.62 12.91 12.08
N LEU A 539 37.35 12.62 11.80
CA LEU A 539 36.37 12.04 12.74
C LEU A 539 36.60 10.53 13.01
N GLY A 540 37.61 9.89 12.39
CA GLY A 540 37.88 8.46 12.56
C GLY A 540 36.92 7.51 11.82
N MET A 541 35.99 8.05 11.00
CA MET A 541 34.99 7.28 10.24
C MET A 541 35.60 6.73 8.94
N PHE A 542 36.61 5.88 9.06
CA PHE A 542 37.49 5.47 7.96
C PHE A 542 36.78 4.80 6.78
N GLU A 543 35.74 3.99 7.01
CA GLU A 543 34.97 3.35 5.93
C GLU A 543 34.21 4.39 5.08
N LYS A 544 33.60 5.39 5.74
CA LYS A 544 32.97 6.52 5.06
C LYS A 544 33.99 7.36 4.29
N ALA A 545 35.18 7.58 4.86
CA ALA A 545 36.27 8.27 4.16
C ALA A 545 36.74 7.53 2.89
N GLU A 546 36.89 6.20 2.95
CA GLU A 546 37.22 5.36 1.79
C GLU A 546 36.16 5.48 0.69
N LEU A 547 34.87 5.43 1.07
CA LEU A 547 33.74 5.54 0.15
C LEU A 547 33.70 6.91 -0.55
N GLU A 548 33.81 8.01 0.20
CA GLU A 548 33.71 9.35 -0.35
C GLU A 548 34.91 9.71 -1.24
N TRP A 549 36.13 9.28 -0.90
CA TRP A 549 37.28 9.46 -1.80
C TRP A 549 37.22 8.58 -3.06
N LYS A 550 36.64 7.37 -2.97
CA LYS A 550 36.34 6.56 -4.15
C LYS A 550 35.33 7.23 -5.09
N LYS A 551 34.24 7.80 -4.56
CA LYS A 551 33.29 8.62 -5.34
C LYS A 551 33.98 9.83 -5.97
N ALA A 552 34.77 10.57 -5.20
CA ALA A 552 35.51 11.73 -5.70
C ALA A 552 36.48 11.37 -6.83
N TYR A 553 37.08 10.17 -6.79
CA TYR A 553 37.94 9.64 -7.85
C TYR A 553 37.15 9.14 -9.07
N SER A 554 36.01 8.45 -8.89
CA SER A 554 35.19 8.01 -10.04
C SER A 554 34.56 9.15 -10.83
N ILE A 555 34.40 10.33 -10.20
CA ILE A 555 33.94 11.57 -10.87
C ILE A 555 35.11 12.30 -11.57
N ASN A 556 36.32 12.23 -11.02
CA ASN A 556 37.52 12.85 -11.59
C ASN A 556 38.77 12.01 -11.25
N ASP A 557 39.12 11.14 -12.18
CA ASP A 557 40.22 10.17 -12.08
C ASP A 557 41.61 10.81 -12.17
N SER A 558 41.74 11.94 -12.87
CA SER A 558 43.00 12.70 -12.95
C SER A 558 43.47 13.32 -11.62
N ASN A 559 42.61 13.39 -10.60
CA ASN A 559 42.93 14.08 -9.35
C ASN A 559 43.76 13.22 -8.38
N LEU A 560 45.09 13.30 -8.53
CA LEU A 560 46.10 12.70 -7.65
C LEU A 560 45.90 12.98 -6.14
N SER A 561 45.24 14.07 -5.76
CA SER A 561 45.01 14.40 -4.34
C SER A 561 44.09 13.38 -3.65
N ASN A 562 43.10 12.84 -4.38
CA ASN A 562 42.16 11.85 -3.84
C ASN A 562 42.85 10.50 -3.65
N LEU A 563 43.69 10.09 -4.60
CA LEU A 563 44.50 8.87 -4.50
C LEU A 563 45.53 8.99 -3.36
N TYR A 564 46.20 10.13 -3.21
CA TYR A 564 47.11 10.37 -2.09
C TYR A 564 46.40 10.20 -0.73
N ASN A 565 45.18 10.71 -0.58
CA ASN A 565 44.38 10.54 0.63
C ASN A 565 44.01 9.06 0.89
N LEU A 566 43.60 8.32 -0.15
CA LEU A 566 43.35 6.87 -0.06
C LEU A 566 44.61 6.08 0.32
N ALA A 567 45.78 6.43 -0.22
CA ALA A 567 47.04 5.80 0.16
C ALA A 567 47.38 6.02 1.64
N GLN A 568 47.21 7.24 2.16
CA GLN A 568 47.41 7.54 3.58
C GLN A 568 46.40 6.81 4.48
N LEU A 569 45.15 6.66 4.03
CA LEU A 569 44.14 5.86 4.73
C LEU A 569 44.53 4.38 4.81
N TYR A 570 44.89 3.75 3.69
CA TYR A 570 45.30 2.35 3.67
C TYR A 570 46.60 2.12 4.44
N ARG A 571 47.53 3.07 4.44
CA ARG A 571 48.70 3.07 5.34
C ARG A 571 48.28 3.05 6.81
N LYS A 572 47.35 3.91 7.23
CA LYS A 572 46.84 3.98 8.62
C LYS A 572 46.09 2.72 9.03
N LEU A 573 45.39 2.06 8.10
CA LEU A 573 44.67 0.80 8.31
C LEU A 573 45.55 -0.46 8.10
N ASN A 574 46.85 -0.30 7.82
CA ASN A 574 47.80 -1.39 7.48
C ASN A 574 47.35 -2.29 6.29
N GLN A 575 46.56 -1.74 5.36
CA GLN A 575 46.02 -2.45 4.19
C GLN A 575 47.01 -2.39 3.01
N LYS A 576 48.17 -3.05 3.16
CA LYS A 576 49.31 -2.99 2.22
C LYS A 576 48.93 -3.19 0.75
N GLN A 577 48.11 -4.20 0.43
CA GLN A 577 47.72 -4.48 -0.97
C GLN A 577 46.95 -3.30 -1.58
N LYS A 578 45.87 -2.84 -0.92
CA LYS A 578 45.09 -1.68 -1.41
C LYS A 578 45.95 -0.41 -1.52
N MET A 579 46.91 -0.22 -0.61
CA MET A 579 47.87 0.90 -0.66
C MET A 579 48.72 0.82 -1.93
N LYS A 580 49.28 -0.36 -2.24
CA LYS A 580 50.04 -0.60 -3.48
C LYS A 580 49.19 -0.35 -4.72
N ASP A 581 47.97 -0.90 -4.78
CA ASP A 581 47.04 -0.72 -5.91
C ASP A 581 46.72 0.77 -6.19
N VAL A 582 46.72 1.62 -5.15
CA VAL A 582 46.54 3.09 -5.29
C VAL A 582 47.83 3.78 -5.74
N ILE A 583 48.99 3.38 -5.21
CA ILE A 583 50.28 3.95 -5.63
C ILE A 583 50.55 3.63 -7.11
N ASP A 584 50.25 2.41 -7.57
CA ASP A 584 50.43 2.02 -8.97
C ASP A 584 49.50 2.82 -9.91
N LYS A 585 48.27 3.14 -9.47
CA LYS A 585 47.38 4.08 -10.18
C LYS A 585 47.94 5.50 -10.22
N MET A 586 48.52 6.00 -9.13
CA MET A 586 49.18 7.31 -9.11
C MET A 586 50.37 7.37 -10.07
N LYS A 587 51.23 6.34 -10.07
CA LYS A 587 52.37 6.21 -11.00
C LYS A 587 51.89 6.23 -12.46
N HIS A 588 50.80 5.52 -12.80
CA HIS A 588 50.24 5.50 -14.16
C HIS A 588 49.67 6.85 -14.61
N ILE A 589 48.98 7.57 -13.73
CA ILE A 589 48.47 8.92 -14.01
C ILE A 589 49.64 9.89 -14.19
N GLU A 590 50.62 9.92 -13.28
CA GLU A 590 51.77 10.83 -13.38
C GLU A 590 52.57 10.61 -14.67
N ALA A 591 52.80 9.35 -15.06
CA ALA A 591 53.43 8.99 -16.34
C ALA A 591 52.65 9.50 -17.59
N THR A 592 51.34 9.67 -17.46
CA THR A 592 50.45 10.15 -18.54
C THR A 592 50.37 11.68 -18.60
N TYR A 593 50.60 12.38 -17.48
CA TYR A 593 50.48 13.84 -17.33
C TYR A 593 51.82 14.57 -17.13
N LEU A 594 52.94 13.92 -17.49
CA LEU A 594 54.32 14.27 -17.12
C LEU A 594 54.88 15.62 -17.67
N HIS A 595 54.02 16.47 -18.25
CA HIS A 595 54.39 17.80 -18.75
C HIS A 595 53.94 18.97 -17.85
N ILE A 596 53.14 18.76 -16.78
CA ILE A 596 52.40 19.87 -16.14
C ILE A 596 52.62 20.08 -14.61
N LEU A 597 53.04 19.09 -13.81
CA LEU A 597 53.14 19.28 -12.33
C LEU A 597 54.39 18.66 -11.65
N PRO A 598 55.16 19.43 -10.86
CA PRO A 598 56.29 18.92 -10.07
C PRO A 598 55.84 18.41 -8.69
N LEU A 599 55.43 17.14 -8.60
CA LEU A 599 55.01 16.52 -7.33
C LEU A 599 56.09 15.71 -6.60
N GLU A 600 57.24 15.41 -7.23
CA GLU A 600 58.34 14.57 -6.72
C GLU A 600 58.72 14.78 -5.24
N LYS A 601 58.65 16.01 -4.73
CA LYS A 601 58.97 16.32 -3.33
C LYS A 601 58.01 15.71 -2.29
N LYS A 602 56.76 15.37 -2.65
CA LYS A 602 55.83 14.67 -1.74
C LYS A 602 56.10 13.16 -1.66
N TRP A 603 56.60 12.56 -2.74
CA TRP A 603 56.85 11.11 -2.84
C TRP A 603 57.86 10.62 -1.78
N LYS A 604 58.94 11.38 -1.56
CA LYS A 604 59.99 11.09 -0.55
C LYS A 604 59.54 11.11 0.93
N SER A 605 58.25 11.31 1.21
CA SER A 605 57.67 11.29 2.57
C SER A 605 56.85 10.02 2.89
N LEU A 606 56.66 9.15 1.89
CA LEU A 606 56.16 7.79 2.06
C LEU A 606 57.38 6.84 2.18
N PRO A 607 57.34 5.79 3.03
CA PRO A 607 58.49 4.89 3.20
C PRO A 607 58.87 4.16 1.91
N ASP A 608 60.16 3.87 1.76
CA ASP A 608 60.75 3.15 0.63
C ASP A 608 60.11 1.78 0.35
N GLU A 609 60.36 1.26 -0.86
CA GLU A 609 59.79 0.04 -1.46
C GLU A 609 60.24 -1.30 -0.80
N SER A 610 60.44 -1.33 0.53
CA SER A 610 60.95 -2.48 1.30
C SER A 610 60.09 -2.91 2.49
N ILE A 611 58.85 -2.40 2.63
CA ILE A 611 57.87 -2.78 3.68
C ILE A 611 56.53 -3.18 3.08
#